data_AF-A0A4U0EQI6-F1
#
_entry.id   AF-A0A4U0EQI6-F1
#
_cell.length_a   1.000
_cell.length_b   1.000
_cell.length_c   1.000
_cell.angle_alpha   90.00
_cell.angle_beta   90.00
_cell.angle_gamma   90.00
#
_symmetry.space_group_name_H-M   'P 1'
#
loop_
_entity.id
_entity.type
_entity.pdbx_description
1 polymer ?
#
loop_
_entity_poly.entity_id
_entity_poly.type
_entity_poly.pdbx_seq_one_letter_code
_entity_poly.pdbx_strand_id
1 'polypeptide(L)'
;MNKYKDSTIFKSIIITLVIALIVPSFVKLAHALENHKHNTCVKTQKTHFHEFNLDCEFYKFKTNPQIAISFDFTEDLETETLISPILSQYQFISDYQKLSFSLRGPPVI
;
A
#
# COMPACT_ATOMS: atom_id res chain seq x y z
N MET A 1 -29.99 -45.74 21.68
CA MET A 1 -28.53 -45.49 21.62
C MET A 1 -28.25 -44.62 20.41
N ASN A 2 -27.38 -43.62 20.53
CA ASN A 2 -26.85 -42.73 19.47
C ASN A 2 -27.58 -41.39 19.21
N LYS A 3 -27.42 -40.43 20.12
CA LYS A 3 -27.76 -38.99 19.96
C LYS A 3 -26.54 -38.08 19.66
N TYR A 4 -25.37 -38.66 19.38
CA TYR A 4 -24.10 -37.91 19.31
C TYR A 4 -23.68 -37.51 17.88
N LYS A 5 -24.36 -38.02 16.84
CA LYS A 5 -23.94 -37.93 15.44
C LYS A 5 -24.07 -36.51 14.84
N ASP A 6 -25.07 -35.74 15.27
CA ASP A 6 -25.36 -34.40 14.70
C ASP A 6 -24.28 -33.35 15.05
N SER A 7 -23.65 -33.48 16.22
CA SER A 7 -22.59 -32.55 16.64
C SER A 7 -21.27 -32.72 15.89
N THR A 8 -21.06 -33.88 15.26
CA THR A 8 -19.77 -34.21 14.62
C THR A 8 -19.63 -33.49 13.28
N ILE A 9 -20.72 -33.39 12.51
CA ILE A 9 -20.76 -32.67 11.24
C ILE A 9 -20.56 -31.17 11.47
N PHE A 10 -21.26 -30.62 12.47
CA PHE A 10 -21.12 -29.20 12.82
C PHE A 10 -19.70 -28.84 13.26
N LYS A 11 -19.07 -29.68 14.10
CA LYS A 11 -17.66 -29.53 14.48
C LYS A 11 -16.74 -29.58 13.26
N SER A 12 -16.99 -30.50 12.32
CA SER A 12 -16.22 -30.60 11.08
C SER A 12 -16.30 -29.33 10.23
N ILE A 13 -17.48 -28.72 10.13
CA ILE A 13 -17.69 -27.47 9.37
C ILE A 13 -16.92 -26.32 10.01
N ILE A 14 -16.96 -26.18 11.34
CA ILE A 14 -16.21 -25.15 12.05
C ILE A 14 -14.71 -25.32 11.85
N ILE A 15 -14.19 -26.55 12.00
CA ILE A 15 -12.77 -26.83 11.79
C ILE A 15 -12.36 -26.48 10.35
N THR A 16 -13.19 -26.84 9.37
CA THR A 16 -12.94 -26.52 7.95
C THR A 16 -12.91 -25.02 7.72
N LEU A 17 -13.84 -24.27 8.32
CA LEU A 17 -13.88 -22.80 8.23
C LEU A 17 -12.64 -22.17 8.86
N VAL A 18 -12.22 -22.64 10.04
CA VAL A 18 -11.03 -22.15 10.73
C VAL A 18 -9.77 -22.40 9.89
N ILE A 19 -9.62 -23.59 9.31
CA ILE A 19 -8.51 -23.93 8.42
C ILE A 19 -8.54 -23.00 7.19
N ALA A 20 -9.69 -22.82 6.55
CA ALA A 20 -9.83 -21.96 5.38
C ALA A 20 -9.42 -20.50 5.65
N LEU A 21 -9.70 -19.99 6.84
CA LEU A 21 -9.29 -18.64 7.26
C LEU A 21 -7.80 -18.52 7.58
N ILE A 22 -7.18 -19.58 8.09
CA ILE A 22 -5.79 -19.56 8.59
C ILE A 22 -4.77 -19.89 7.49
N VAL A 23 -5.11 -20.77 6.55
CA VAL A 23 -4.21 -21.23 5.47
C VAL A 23 -3.56 -20.08 4.69
N PRO A 24 -4.26 -19.01 4.27
CA PRO A 24 -3.65 -17.90 3.54
C PRO A 24 -2.54 -17.19 4.33
N SER A 25 -2.68 -17.09 5.65
CA SER A 25 -1.69 -16.46 6.53
C SER A 25 -0.42 -17.32 6.67
N PHE A 26 -0.57 -18.65 6.75
CA PHE A 26 0.57 -19.56 6.79
C PHE A 26 1.33 -19.61 5.47
N VAL A 27 0.63 -19.57 4.33
CA VAL A 27 1.27 -19.49 3.01
C VAL A 27 2.06 -18.19 2.86
N LYS A 28 1.50 -17.06 3.31
CA LYS A 28 2.22 -15.78 3.39
C LYS A 28 3.48 -15.86 4.23
N LEU A 29 3.38 -16.44 5.42
CA LEU A 29 4.51 -16.57 6.33
C LEU A 29 5.60 -17.45 5.73
N ALA A 30 5.24 -18.58 5.13
CA ALA A 30 6.19 -19.46 4.45
C ALA A 30 6.89 -18.76 3.28
N HIS A 31 6.13 -18.01 2.47
CA HIS A 31 6.67 -17.23 1.36
C HIS A 31 7.60 -16.11 1.85
N ALA A 32 7.23 -15.38 2.90
CA ALA A 32 8.07 -14.32 3.47
C ALA A 32 9.38 -14.84 4.10
N LEU A 33 9.41 -16.10 4.52
CA LEU A 33 10.61 -16.78 5.01
C LEU A 33 11.43 -17.43 3.87
N GLU A 34 10.86 -17.50 2.67
CA GLU A 34 11.59 -17.95 1.49
C GLU A 34 12.61 -16.87 1.11
N ASN A 35 13.85 -17.28 0.87
CA ASN A 35 14.90 -16.35 0.50
C ASN A 35 14.68 -15.88 -0.94
N HIS A 36 13.87 -14.85 -1.12
CA HIS A 36 13.76 -14.17 -2.39
C HIS A 36 15.13 -13.57 -2.73
N LYS A 37 15.72 -14.05 -3.82
CA LYS A 37 16.92 -13.42 -4.38
C LYS A 37 16.51 -12.05 -4.90
N HIS A 38 16.70 -11.03 -4.08
CA HIS A 38 16.70 -9.65 -4.56
C HIS A 38 17.93 -9.46 -5.45
N ASN A 39 17.79 -9.70 -6.75
CA ASN A 39 18.82 -9.36 -7.71
C ASN A 39 18.99 -7.82 -7.70
N THR A 40 19.99 -7.36 -6.96
CA THR A 40 20.38 -5.95 -6.97
C THR A 40 20.81 -5.59 -8.39
N CYS A 41 20.16 -4.58 -8.98
CA CYS A 41 20.44 -4.15 -10.34
C CYS A 41 21.80 -3.46 -10.39
N VAL A 42 22.82 -4.15 -10.91
CA VAL A 42 24.20 -3.61 -11.03
C VAL A 42 24.36 -2.73 -12.29
N LYS A 43 23.32 -2.55 -13.11
CA LYS A 43 23.43 -1.86 -14.40
C LYS A 43 22.45 -0.70 -14.53
N THR A 44 23.01 0.47 -14.81
CA THR A 44 22.30 1.68 -15.21
C THR A 44 21.66 1.45 -16.58
N GLN A 45 20.33 1.48 -16.64
CA GLN A 45 19.56 1.72 -17.88
C GLN A 45 19.51 0.57 -18.92
N LYS A 46 19.06 -0.61 -18.52
CA LYS A 46 18.23 -1.40 -19.44
C LYS A 46 16.82 -1.45 -18.85
N THR A 47 15.80 -1.36 -19.69
CA THR A 47 14.40 -1.55 -19.30
C THR A 47 14.23 -2.98 -18.84
N HIS A 48 14.64 -3.24 -17.60
CA HIS A 48 14.32 -4.48 -16.93
C HIS A 48 12.83 -4.42 -16.68
N PHE A 49 12.07 -5.26 -17.38
CA PHE A 49 10.84 -5.72 -16.77
C PHE A 49 11.26 -6.26 -15.41
N HIS A 50 10.78 -5.65 -14.33
CA HIS A 50 10.77 -6.36 -13.07
C HIS A 50 10.12 -7.70 -13.40
N GLU A 51 10.89 -8.78 -13.25
CA GLU A 51 10.35 -10.14 -13.29
C GLU A 51 9.08 -10.08 -12.46
N PHE A 52 7.95 -10.47 -13.07
CA PHE A 52 6.60 -10.21 -12.56
C PHE A 52 6.62 -10.45 -11.06
N ASN A 53 6.73 -9.37 -10.28
CA ASN A 53 6.67 -9.49 -8.84
C ASN A 53 5.26 -9.97 -8.66
N LEU A 54 5.12 -11.26 -8.37
CA LEU A 54 3.97 -11.76 -7.68
C LEU A 54 4.05 -11.07 -6.32
N ASP A 55 3.73 -9.77 -6.29
CA ASP A 55 3.34 -9.08 -5.07
C ASP A 55 2.14 -9.91 -4.64
N CYS A 56 2.41 -10.89 -3.78
CA CYS A 56 1.44 -11.87 -3.35
C CYS A 56 0.57 -11.15 -2.32
N GLU A 57 -0.23 -10.20 -2.80
CA GLU A 57 -1.25 -9.51 -2.07
C GLU A 57 -2.41 -10.49 -1.86
N PHE A 58 -2.26 -11.45 -0.93
CA PHE A 58 -3.38 -12.33 -0.58
C PHE A 58 -4.48 -11.58 0.23
N TYR A 59 -4.56 -10.25 0.14
CA TYR A 59 -5.57 -9.41 0.77
C TYR A 59 -6.30 -8.56 -0.28
N LYS A 60 -7.05 -9.22 -1.18
CA LYS A 60 -8.07 -8.53 -2.00
C LYS A 60 -9.37 -8.23 -1.23
N PHE A 61 -9.51 -8.79 -0.04
CA PHE A 61 -10.66 -8.56 0.83
C PHE A 61 -10.32 -7.43 1.82
N LYS A 62 -10.90 -6.24 1.60
CA LYS A 62 -10.88 -5.16 2.60
C LYS A 62 -11.75 -5.59 3.79
N THR A 63 -11.12 -5.93 4.91
CA THR A 63 -11.80 -6.28 6.16
C THR A 63 -12.36 -5.07 6.90
N ASN A 64 -11.98 -3.86 6.49
CA ASN A 64 -12.47 -2.62 7.07
C ASN A 64 -13.58 -2.02 6.18
N PRO A 65 -14.80 -1.77 6.70
CA PRO A 65 -15.80 -1.04 5.94
C PRO A 65 -15.23 0.34 5.60
N GLN A 66 -15.23 0.69 4.31
CA GLN A 66 -14.85 2.02 3.86
C GLN A 66 -16.01 2.95 4.19
N ILE A 67 -16.03 3.43 5.44
CA ILE A 67 -16.98 4.45 5.85
C ILE A 67 -16.46 5.78 5.30
N ALA A 68 -17.05 6.21 4.18
CA ALA A 68 -16.86 7.56 3.69
C ALA A 68 -17.69 8.49 4.59
N ILE A 69 -17.03 9.15 5.54
CA ILE A 69 -17.65 10.20 6.33
C ILE A 69 -17.58 11.47 5.48
N SER A 70 -18.71 11.94 4.99
CA SER A 70 -18.82 13.26 4.37
C SER A 70 -18.89 14.31 5.48
N PHE A 71 -17.89 15.19 5.52
CA PHE A 71 -17.93 16.37 6.37
C PHE A 71 -18.39 17.53 5.50
N ASP A 72 -19.59 18.06 5.75
CA ASP A 72 -19.97 19.37 5.22
C ASP A 72 -19.25 20.42 6.05
N PHE A 73 -18.03 20.77 5.63
CA PHE A 73 -17.34 21.91 6.19
C PHE A 73 -17.91 23.16 5.53
N THR A 74 -18.73 23.92 6.26
CA THR A 74 -19.05 25.30 5.87
C THR A 74 -17.77 26.11 5.98
N GLU A 75 -17.15 26.42 4.83
CA GLU A 75 -16.02 27.33 4.72
C GLU A 75 -16.48 28.76 5.08
N ASP A 76 -16.53 29.05 6.38
CA ASP A 76 -16.32 30.40 6.91
C ASP A 76 -14.98 30.40 7.66
N LEU A 77 -13.93 29.96 6.96
CA LEU A 77 -12.56 30.24 7.35
C LEU A 77 -12.26 31.65 6.85
N GLU A 78 -12.55 32.64 7.70
CA GLU A 78 -12.07 34.00 7.53
C GLU A 78 -10.54 33.94 7.51
N THR A 79 -9.99 33.84 6.30
CA THR A 79 -8.55 33.71 6.08
C THR A 79 -7.97 35.11 6.23
N GLU A 80 -7.61 35.44 7.46
CA GLU A 80 -6.69 36.55 7.73
C GLU A 80 -5.39 36.27 6.98
N THR A 81 -5.23 36.91 5.83
CA THR A 81 -4.00 36.84 5.04
C THR A 81 -2.92 37.63 5.78
N LEU A 82 -2.26 36.98 6.73
CA LEU A 82 -1.04 37.50 7.32
C LEU A 82 0.09 37.40 6.29
N ILE A 83 0.14 38.38 5.39
CA ILE A 83 1.27 38.59 4.47
C ILE A 83 2.44 39.09 5.33
N SER A 84 3.14 38.18 5.99
CA SER A 84 4.50 38.49 6.41
C SER A 84 5.41 38.32 5.19
N PRO A 85 6.17 39.34 4.78
CA PRO A 85 7.16 39.15 3.74
C PRO A 85 8.15 38.12 4.24
N ILE A 86 8.32 37.02 3.50
CA ILE A 86 9.44 36.11 3.71
C ILE A 86 10.70 36.91 3.41
N LEU A 87 11.30 37.48 4.45
CA LEU A 87 12.66 38.02 4.39
C LEU A 87 13.60 36.83 4.25
N SER A 88 13.68 36.32 3.02
CA SER A 88 14.72 35.36 2.66
C SER A 88 16.05 36.06 2.85
N GLN A 89 16.77 35.65 3.89
CA GLN A 89 18.17 36.04 4.08
C GLN A 89 19.08 35.39 3.02
N TYR A 90 18.51 34.51 2.20
CA TYR A 90 19.20 33.79 1.15
C TYR A 90 19.04 34.52 -0.18
N GLN A 91 20.15 35.03 -0.70
CA GLN A 91 20.22 35.59 -2.05
C GLN A 91 20.82 34.54 -2.98
N PHE A 92 20.04 34.09 -3.95
CA PHE A 92 20.57 33.24 -5.02
C PHE A 92 21.42 34.11 -5.96
N ILE A 93 22.66 33.69 -6.20
CA ILE A 93 23.59 34.38 -7.13
C ILE A 93 23.14 34.19 -8.59
N SER A 94 22.25 33.23 -8.86
CA SER A 94 21.71 32.95 -10.18
C SER A 94 20.24 32.54 -10.10
N ASP A 95 19.46 32.98 -11.08
CA ASP A 95 18.08 32.52 -11.29
C ASP A 95 18.02 31.03 -11.67
N TYR A 96 19.16 30.45 -12.07
CA TYR A 96 19.26 29.04 -12.39
C TYR A 96 19.39 28.19 -11.12
N GLN A 97 18.30 27.54 -10.72
CA GLN A 97 18.31 26.51 -9.70
C GLN A 97 18.30 25.12 -10.34
N LYS A 98 19.41 24.40 -10.22
CA LYS A 98 19.48 23.00 -10.64
C LYS A 98 18.62 22.14 -9.72
N LEU A 99 17.56 21.54 -10.27
CA LEU A 99 16.70 20.60 -9.54
C LEU A 99 17.52 19.36 -9.12
N SER A 100 17.23 18.82 -7.93
CA SER A 100 17.83 17.58 -7.42
C SER A 100 17.31 16.32 -8.13
N PHE A 101 16.36 16.49 -9.06
CA PHE A 101 15.73 15.43 -9.83
C PHE A 101 15.62 15.83 -11.31
N SER A 102 15.49 14.82 -12.16
CA SER A 102 15.19 15.02 -13.59
C SER A 102 13.69 15.25 -13.76
N LEU A 103 13.31 16.26 -14.56
CA LEU A 103 11.92 16.44 -14.99
C LEU A 103 11.54 15.24 -15.86
N ARG A 104 10.41 14.59 -15.54
CA ARG A 104 9.87 13.53 -16.40
C ARG A 104 9.54 14.15 -17.76
N GLY A 105 9.71 13.36 -18.81
CA GLY A 105 9.35 13.77 -20.17
C GLY A 105 7.89 14.20 -20.27
N PRO A 106 7.53 14.97 -21.30
CA PRO A 106 6.17 15.50 -21.46
C PRO A 106 5.14 14.36 -21.39
N PRO A 107 4.00 14.58 -20.73
CA PRO A 107 2.93 13.59 -20.69
C PRO A 107 2.51 13.27 -22.13
N VAL A 108 2.63 12.00 -22.50
CA VAL A 108 2.19 11.53 -23.81
C VAL A 108 0.69 11.30 -23.71
N ILE A 109 -0.05 11.95 -24.61
CA ILE A 109 -1.51 11.80 -24.81
C ILE A 109 -1.84 10.48 -25.48
#